data_AF-A0A8S4BSE8-F1
#
_entry.id   AF-A0A8S4BSE8-F1
#
_cell.length_a   1.000
_cell.length_b   1.000
_cell.length_c   1.000
_cell.angle_alpha   90.00
_cell.angle_beta   90.00
_cell.angle_gamma   90.00
#
_symmetry.space_group_name_H-M   'P 1'
#
loop_
_entity.id
_entity.type
_entity.pdbx_description
1 polymer ?
#
loop_
_entity_poly.entity_id
_entity_poly.type
_entity_poly.pdbx_seq_one_letter_code
_entity_poly.pdbx_strand_id
1 'polypeptide(L)'
;MLDFMIRYMYRKGKEDWLGKDDEPLTGFSWRGGSEPETTGIQLWSEVFLVQKSDGTEVAVVLMDTQGAFDDQSTVRDCATIFALSTMTSSVQIYNLSQNIQEDDLQQLQLFTEYGRLALDEIFLKPFQSLMFLVRDWSFPYEYPYGFKGGSDFLDKRLQVKEAQHEELQTVREHIHSCFNKISCFLLPHPGLKVATSPAFKGQLCDVAAEFKEQLQSLIPKLLHPDRLAEKEINGNKVTCRGLLEFFKAYIKIYQGEDLPQPKTMLMATAEANNLAAVATAKDQYYKNMEKMCGGDLPYVAPQSLEEKHQFFYREALHCFSSTKKMGGQEFCDRYQAQLESELEEMWESFTKHNESKNLFSAFRTPAVLFVLVCFLYVLSGVLLFTGLSTFALVCDCSLGVVMMSMLIWAFIRYSGRYRTVGGAIDQAAGVVLEQATVVLNKSRGTSTSDQKKSS
;
A
#
# COMPACT_ATOMS: atom_id res chain seq x y z
N MET A 1 2.87 19.65 14.90
CA MET A 1 2.62 18.39 15.65
C MET A 1 2.96 17.19 14.78
N LEU A 2 2.37 17.05 13.59
CA LEU A 2 2.67 15.97 12.64
C LEU A 2 4.15 15.87 12.27
N ASP A 3 4.86 16.99 12.11
CA ASP A 3 6.30 16.92 11.83
C ASP A 3 7.13 16.31 12.97
N PHE A 4 6.70 16.47 14.23
CA PHE A 4 7.34 15.75 15.35
C PHE A 4 7.02 14.26 15.31
N MET A 5 5.83 13.89 14.84
CA MET A 5 5.46 12.49 14.56
C MET A 5 6.36 11.91 13.46
N ILE A 6 6.54 12.62 12.35
CA ILE A 6 7.45 12.25 11.25
C ILE A 6 8.88 12.05 11.79
N ARG A 7 9.38 13.02 12.58
CA ARG A 7 10.73 12.93 13.18
C ARG A 7 10.88 11.70 14.08
N TYR A 8 9.87 11.38 14.89
CA TYR A 8 9.85 10.16 15.71
C TYR A 8 9.89 8.89 14.85
N MET A 9 9.11 8.83 13.77
CA MET A 9 9.05 7.68 12.86
C MET A 9 10.40 7.44 12.16
N TYR A 10 11.03 8.47 11.60
CA TYR A 10 12.35 8.34 10.98
C TYR A 10 13.45 7.95 11.96
N ARG A 11 13.38 8.44 13.21
CA ARG A 11 14.37 8.14 14.25
C ARG A 11 14.06 6.86 15.02
N LYS A 12 12.98 6.16 14.69
CA LYS A 12 12.56 4.87 15.28
C LYS A 12 12.49 4.91 16.82
N GLY A 13 12.06 6.03 17.38
CA GLY A 13 11.87 6.18 18.82
C GLY A 13 13.13 6.07 19.69
N LYS A 14 14.31 6.42 19.17
CA LYS A 14 15.54 6.61 19.99
C LYS A 14 15.31 7.61 21.12
N GLU A 15 16.06 7.52 22.21
CA GLU A 15 15.90 8.41 23.39
C GLU A 15 15.99 9.90 23.04
N ASP A 16 16.77 10.26 22.00
CA ASP A 16 16.96 11.62 21.49
C ASP A 16 16.14 11.93 20.22
N TRP A 17 15.00 11.23 20.02
CA TRP A 17 14.19 11.37 18.81
C TRP A 17 13.70 12.80 18.56
N LEU A 18 13.60 13.63 19.60
CA LEU A 18 13.05 14.98 19.46
C LEU A 18 13.90 15.87 18.52
N GLY A 19 15.21 15.60 18.40
CA GLY A 19 16.12 16.40 17.58
C GLY A 19 17.19 17.10 18.41
N LYS A 20 18.17 17.69 17.71
CA LYS A 20 19.08 18.66 18.34
C LYS A 20 18.38 20.00 18.50
N ASP A 21 18.86 20.83 19.43
CA ASP A 21 18.22 22.10 19.76
C ASP A 21 18.12 23.08 18.58
N ASP A 22 19.13 23.09 17.71
CA ASP A 22 19.22 24.01 16.56
C ASP A 22 18.61 23.42 15.26
N GLU A 23 18.13 22.17 15.30
CA GLU A 23 17.67 21.45 14.12
C GLU A 23 16.28 21.93 13.68
N PRO A 24 16.12 22.48 12.46
CA PRO A 24 14.83 22.95 11.98
C PRO A 24 13.86 21.78 11.81
N LEU A 25 12.57 22.07 12.03
CA LEU A 25 11.51 21.09 11.84
C LEU A 25 11.10 21.03 10.37
N THR A 26 11.13 19.85 9.79
CA THR A 26 10.81 19.59 8.38
C THR A 26 9.79 18.48 8.28
N GLY A 27 8.83 18.61 7.37
CA GLY A 27 7.75 17.64 7.18
C GLY A 27 6.67 18.23 6.28
N PHE A 28 5.43 18.23 6.77
CA PHE A 28 4.33 18.94 6.11
C PHE A 28 4.62 20.45 6.07
N SER A 29 4.04 21.15 5.08
CA SER A 29 4.17 22.62 5.05
C SER A 29 3.45 23.21 6.26
N TRP A 30 4.14 24.06 7.01
CA TRP A 30 3.53 24.83 8.09
C TRP A 30 4.12 26.24 8.09
N ARG A 31 3.29 27.23 8.37
CA ARG A 31 3.69 28.62 8.56
C ARG A 31 2.89 29.27 9.68
N GLY A 32 3.46 30.32 10.27
CA GLY A 32 2.67 31.28 11.04
C GLY A 32 1.85 32.18 10.12
N GLY A 33 0.87 32.89 10.68
CA GLY A 33 -0.05 33.76 9.94
C GLY A 33 -1.50 33.43 10.24
N SER A 34 -2.41 34.31 9.82
CA SER A 34 -3.86 34.13 9.98
C SER A 34 -4.50 33.32 8.87
N GLU A 35 -3.83 33.19 7.72
CA GLU A 35 -4.33 32.40 6.59
C GLU A 35 -3.98 30.92 6.74
N PRO A 36 -4.88 30.01 6.34
CA PRO A 36 -4.59 28.58 6.31
C PRO A 36 -3.43 28.25 5.36
N GLU A 37 -2.74 27.15 5.65
CA GLU A 37 -1.65 26.61 4.82
C GLU A 37 -2.07 25.29 4.15
N THR A 38 -2.62 24.36 4.93
CA THR A 38 -3.07 23.06 4.42
C THR A 38 -4.46 23.19 3.81
N THR A 39 -4.61 22.83 2.53
CA THR A 39 -5.91 22.68 1.85
C THR A 39 -6.23 21.19 1.65
N GLY A 40 -7.44 20.77 2.00
CA GLY A 40 -7.92 19.40 1.86
C GLY A 40 -7.28 18.41 2.84
N ILE A 41 -6.89 17.24 2.32
CA ILE A 41 -6.23 16.17 3.06
C ILE A 41 -4.89 15.87 2.37
N GLN A 42 -3.81 15.92 3.12
CA GLN A 42 -2.46 15.58 2.66
C GLN A 42 -1.97 14.33 3.37
N LEU A 43 -1.39 13.39 2.62
CA LEU A 43 -0.74 12.21 3.18
C LEU A 43 0.77 12.37 3.06
N TRP A 44 1.50 11.91 4.08
CA TRP A 44 2.95 11.84 3.97
C TRP A 44 3.33 10.83 2.87
N SER A 45 4.25 11.22 1.99
CA SER A 45 4.59 10.42 0.80
C SER A 45 5.26 9.08 1.12
N GLU A 46 5.95 8.98 2.25
CA GLU A 46 6.58 7.74 2.73
C GLU A 46 5.65 7.00 3.70
N VAL A 47 5.34 5.74 3.39
CA VAL A 47 4.61 4.85 4.29
C VAL A 47 5.63 4.15 5.20
N PHE A 48 5.50 4.33 6.52
CA PHE A 48 6.44 3.73 7.46
C PHE A 48 6.05 2.29 7.80
N LEU A 49 6.95 1.35 7.57
CA LEU A 49 6.78 -0.04 8.00
C LEU A 49 7.31 -0.21 9.42
N VAL A 50 6.45 -0.63 10.33
CA VAL A 50 6.77 -0.81 11.76
C VAL A 50 6.49 -2.26 12.16
N GLN A 51 7.51 -2.91 12.71
CA GLN A 51 7.37 -4.24 13.28
C GLN A 51 6.94 -4.15 14.75
N LYS A 52 5.83 -4.81 15.09
CA LYS A 52 5.33 -4.94 16.46
C LYS A 52 6.09 -6.01 17.23
N SER A 53 5.98 -6.01 18.55
CA SER A 53 6.59 -7.05 19.41
C SER A 53 6.06 -8.46 19.16
N ASP A 54 4.84 -8.58 18.64
CA ASP A 54 4.24 -9.86 18.24
C ASP A 54 4.77 -10.41 16.90
N GLY A 55 5.67 -9.68 16.23
CA GLY A 55 6.26 -10.04 14.95
C GLY A 55 5.45 -9.60 13.73
N THR A 56 4.27 -9.03 13.91
CA THR A 56 3.47 -8.48 12.81
C THR A 56 4.07 -7.17 12.30
N GLU A 57 4.04 -6.97 10.99
CA GLU A 57 4.45 -5.71 10.35
C GLU A 57 3.21 -4.90 9.98
N VAL A 58 3.19 -3.62 10.37
CA VAL A 58 2.10 -2.69 10.08
C VAL A 58 2.60 -1.49 9.31
N ALA A 59 1.78 -1.01 8.38
CA ALA A 59 2.02 0.20 7.61
C ALA A 59 1.38 1.41 8.31
N VAL A 60 2.18 2.41 8.64
CA VAL A 60 1.75 3.66 9.28
C VAL A 60 1.71 4.77 8.25
N VAL A 61 0.54 5.38 8.10
CA VAL A 61 0.31 6.54 7.23
C VAL A 61 -0.03 7.74 8.11
N LEU A 62 0.63 8.87 7.88
CA LEU A 62 0.33 10.13 8.54
C LEU A 62 -0.51 11.00 7.62
N MET A 63 -1.58 11.57 8.17
CA MET A 63 -2.56 12.37 7.45
C MET A 63 -2.64 13.75 8.11
N ASP A 64 -2.37 14.78 7.31
CA ASP A 64 -2.66 16.18 7.66
C ASP A 64 -3.97 16.60 7.03
N THR A 65 -4.78 17.34 7.77
CA THR A 65 -6.10 17.80 7.34
C THR A 65 -6.20 19.28 7.53
N GLN A 66 -6.82 19.97 6.59
CA GLN A 66 -7.18 21.37 6.72
C GLN A 66 -7.94 21.63 8.04
N GLY A 67 -7.61 22.74 8.69
CA GLY A 67 -8.29 23.17 9.91
C GLY A 67 -9.76 23.51 9.62
N ALA A 68 -10.65 23.16 10.56
CA ALA A 68 -12.03 23.59 10.47
C ALA A 68 -12.10 25.13 10.60
N PHE A 69 -13.00 25.74 9.83
CA PHE A 69 -13.34 27.18 9.87
C PHE A 69 -12.25 28.15 9.41
N ASP A 70 -11.72 27.95 8.20
CA ASP A 70 -11.03 29.04 7.52
C ASP A 70 -12.01 29.96 6.77
N ASP A 71 -11.56 31.17 6.43
CA ASP A 71 -12.40 32.21 5.81
C ASP A 71 -12.85 31.86 4.38
N GLN A 72 -12.33 30.76 3.81
CA GLN A 72 -12.53 30.37 2.41
C GLN A 72 -13.38 29.10 2.25
N SER A 73 -13.49 28.25 3.28
CA SER A 73 -14.20 26.98 3.21
C SER A 73 -15.60 27.09 3.77
N THR A 74 -16.54 26.42 3.12
CA THR A 74 -17.88 26.30 3.67
C THR A 74 -17.89 25.34 4.87
N VAL A 75 -18.93 25.44 5.71
CA VAL A 75 -19.17 24.45 6.78
C VAL A 75 -19.24 23.03 6.21
N ARG A 76 -19.75 22.88 4.98
CA ARG A 76 -19.82 21.60 4.26
C ARG A 76 -18.43 21.05 3.94
N ASP A 77 -17.51 21.89 3.49
CA ASP A 77 -16.16 21.46 3.12
C ASP A 77 -15.39 21.01 4.36
N CYS A 78 -15.51 21.77 5.45
CA CYS A 78 -14.94 21.40 6.76
C CYS A 78 -15.53 20.08 7.27
N ALA A 79 -16.85 19.93 7.22
CA ALA A 79 -17.55 18.70 7.59
C ALA A 79 -17.10 17.50 6.74
N THR A 80 -16.92 17.69 5.44
CA THR A 80 -16.49 16.65 4.50
C THR A 80 -15.07 16.19 4.79
N ILE A 81 -14.13 17.12 4.95
CA ILE A 81 -12.72 16.81 5.26
C ILE A 81 -12.64 16.07 6.61
N PHE A 82 -13.34 16.60 7.62
CA PHE A 82 -13.36 15.98 8.94
C PHE A 82 -13.99 14.58 8.91
N ALA A 83 -15.07 14.40 8.14
CA ALA A 83 -15.71 13.10 7.96
C ALA A 83 -14.81 12.07 7.28
N LEU A 84 -14.21 12.45 6.15
CA LEU A 84 -13.30 11.60 5.40
C LEU A 84 -12.09 11.20 6.26
N SER A 85 -11.51 12.14 6.99
CA SER A 85 -10.39 11.86 7.89
C SER A 85 -10.77 10.87 9.00
N THR A 86 -11.95 11.05 9.62
CA THR A 86 -12.42 10.18 10.72
C THR A 86 -12.77 8.78 10.22
N MET A 87 -13.43 8.65 9.08
CA MET A 87 -13.81 7.35 8.52
C MET A 87 -12.58 6.54 8.07
N THR A 88 -11.52 7.21 7.62
CA THR A 88 -10.32 6.55 7.07
C THR A 88 -9.20 6.37 8.10
N SER A 89 -9.17 7.14 9.19
CA SER A 89 -8.17 7.02 10.25
C SER A 89 -8.52 5.93 11.27
N SER A 90 -7.50 5.32 11.88
CA SER A 90 -7.67 4.46 13.07
C SER A 90 -7.57 5.27 14.37
N VAL A 91 -6.81 6.35 14.34
CA VAL A 91 -6.66 7.33 15.41
C VAL A 91 -6.93 8.72 14.84
N GLN A 92 -8.05 9.31 15.24
CA GLN A 92 -8.37 10.70 14.91
C GLN A 92 -7.87 11.60 16.04
N ILE A 93 -6.96 12.51 15.73
CA ILE A 93 -6.50 13.54 16.68
C ILE A 93 -7.31 14.81 16.40
N TYR A 94 -8.26 15.11 17.29
CA TYR A 94 -9.03 16.32 17.22
C TYR A 94 -8.29 17.45 17.94
N ASN A 95 -7.59 18.28 17.17
CA ASN A 95 -6.74 19.35 17.68
C ASN A 95 -7.56 20.62 17.95
N LEU A 96 -7.73 20.95 19.23
CA LEU A 96 -8.53 22.08 19.72
C LEU A 96 -7.63 23.12 20.38
N SER A 97 -8.07 24.38 20.36
CA SER A 97 -7.33 25.49 21.00
C SER A 97 -7.92 25.81 22.37
N GLN A 98 -7.07 25.80 23.39
CA GLN A 98 -7.33 26.18 24.79
C GLN A 98 -8.33 25.32 25.56
N ASN A 99 -9.49 24.98 24.99
CA ASN A 99 -10.59 24.33 25.69
C ASN A 99 -11.40 23.42 24.75
N ILE A 100 -12.33 22.65 25.33
CA ILE A 100 -13.37 21.93 24.59
C ILE A 100 -14.69 22.69 24.80
N GLN A 101 -15.20 23.28 23.74
CA GLN A 101 -16.43 24.06 23.71
C GLN A 101 -17.62 23.19 23.22
N GLU A 102 -18.86 23.68 23.36
CA GLU A 102 -20.04 22.89 22.93
C GLU A 102 -20.18 22.84 21.41
N ASP A 103 -19.75 23.88 20.70
CA ASP A 103 -19.65 23.92 19.24
C ASP A 103 -18.67 22.85 18.72
N ASP A 104 -17.53 22.65 19.39
CA ASP A 104 -16.59 21.56 19.06
C ASP A 104 -17.25 20.18 19.11
N LEU A 105 -18.14 19.98 20.09
CA LEU A 105 -18.89 18.73 20.28
C LEU A 105 -20.04 18.61 19.26
N GLN A 106 -20.70 19.71 18.93
CA GLN A 106 -21.75 19.75 17.90
C GLN A 106 -21.18 19.41 16.52
N GLN A 107 -19.93 19.75 16.21
CA GLN A 107 -19.30 19.30 14.97
C GLN A 107 -19.21 17.77 14.87
N LEU A 108 -19.05 17.09 16.01
CA LEU A 108 -19.03 15.63 16.06
C LEU A 108 -20.43 15.02 15.85
N GLN A 109 -21.50 15.82 16.00
CA GLN A 109 -22.88 15.37 15.77
C GLN A 109 -23.14 14.88 14.34
N LEU A 110 -22.39 15.38 13.35
CA LEU A 110 -22.52 14.87 11.98
C LEU A 110 -22.30 13.35 11.91
N PHE A 111 -21.43 12.82 12.78
CA PHE A 111 -21.09 11.40 12.83
C PHE A 111 -22.03 10.58 13.69
N THR A 112 -22.81 11.22 14.55
CA THR A 112 -23.62 10.53 15.53
C THR A 112 -24.75 9.74 14.89
N GLU A 113 -25.35 10.30 13.85
CA GLU A 113 -26.39 9.61 13.08
C GLU A 113 -25.83 8.47 12.23
N TYR A 114 -24.64 8.65 11.65
CA TYR A 114 -23.94 7.57 10.95
C TYR A 114 -23.59 6.42 11.90
N GLY A 115 -23.04 6.74 13.08
CA GLY A 115 -22.71 5.73 14.07
C GLY A 115 -23.91 5.02 14.64
N ARG A 116 -25.04 5.71 14.81
CA ARG A 116 -26.30 5.07 15.19
C ARG A 116 -26.76 4.04 14.16
N LEU A 117 -26.80 4.40 12.87
CA LEU A 117 -27.16 3.44 11.82
C LEU A 117 -26.19 2.26 11.74
N ALA A 118 -24.90 2.50 11.91
CA ALA A 118 -23.90 1.43 11.93
C ALA A 118 -24.12 0.46 13.11
N LEU A 119 -24.48 0.98 14.29
CA LEU A 119 -24.82 0.15 15.45
C LEU A 119 -26.10 -0.67 15.22
N ASP A 120 -27.10 -0.10 14.58
CA ASP A 120 -28.38 -0.77 14.32
C ASP A 120 -28.25 -1.90 13.27
N GLU A 121 -27.44 -1.68 12.22
CA GLU A 121 -27.29 -2.66 11.13
C GLU A 121 -26.14 -3.67 11.35
N ILE A 122 -25.06 -3.25 12.02
CA ILE A 122 -23.79 -4.00 12.08
C ILE A 122 -23.45 -4.42 13.53
N PHE A 123 -24.13 -3.85 14.54
CA PHE A 123 -23.89 -4.10 15.97
C PHE A 123 -22.46 -3.79 16.46
N LEU A 124 -21.73 -2.97 15.71
CA LEU A 124 -20.37 -2.54 16.02
C LEU A 124 -20.28 -1.02 15.97
N LYS A 125 -19.40 -0.44 16.80
CA LYS A 125 -19.09 0.99 16.70
C LYS A 125 -18.33 1.26 15.40
N PRO A 126 -18.65 2.34 14.67
CA PRO A 126 -18.06 2.63 13.37
C PRO A 126 -16.59 3.05 13.44
N PHE A 127 -16.16 3.69 14.54
CA PHE A 127 -14.84 4.30 14.65
C PHE A 127 -14.03 3.75 15.83
N GLN A 128 -12.71 3.83 15.69
CA GLN A 128 -11.78 3.23 16.64
C GLN A 128 -11.40 4.20 17.76
N SER A 129 -10.45 5.12 17.52
CA SER A 129 -9.94 6.01 18.56
C SER A 129 -10.12 7.48 18.21
N LEU A 130 -10.75 8.24 19.11
CA LEU A 130 -10.77 9.70 19.10
C LEU A 130 -9.88 10.22 20.23
N MET A 131 -8.95 11.12 19.91
CA MET A 131 -8.14 11.82 20.91
C MET A 131 -8.36 13.32 20.79
N PHE A 132 -8.92 13.93 21.83
CA PHE A 132 -8.94 15.37 21.99
C PHE A 132 -7.54 15.85 22.37
N LEU A 133 -6.92 16.68 21.52
CA LEU A 133 -5.65 17.33 21.81
C LEU A 133 -5.93 18.80 22.09
N VAL A 134 -5.98 19.18 23.36
CA VAL A 134 -6.22 20.57 23.77
C VAL A 134 -4.87 21.28 23.83
N ARG A 135 -4.68 22.20 22.88
CA ARG A 135 -3.48 23.05 22.77
C ARG A 135 -3.57 24.22 23.73
N ASP A 136 -2.42 24.76 24.12
CA ASP A 136 -2.31 25.98 24.91
C ASP A 136 -3.14 25.94 26.22
N TRP A 137 -3.20 24.75 26.84
CA TRP A 137 -3.92 24.56 28.10
C TRP A 137 -3.32 25.45 29.19
N SER A 138 -4.18 26.29 29.77
CA SER A 138 -3.77 27.38 30.66
C SER A 138 -4.06 27.12 32.14
N PHE A 139 -4.69 25.98 32.47
CA PHE A 139 -5.16 25.67 33.83
C PHE A 139 -4.54 24.38 34.41
N PRO A 140 -3.19 24.22 34.41
CA PRO A 140 -2.53 23.02 34.93
C PRO A 140 -2.77 22.79 36.43
N TYR A 141 -3.14 23.85 37.16
CA TYR A 141 -3.48 23.80 38.57
C TYR A 141 -4.87 23.19 38.85
N GLU A 142 -5.77 23.16 37.85
CA GLU A 142 -7.05 22.44 37.94
C GLU A 142 -6.91 21.03 37.38
N TYR A 143 -6.39 20.90 36.16
CA TYR A 143 -6.14 19.63 35.50
C TYR A 143 -4.70 19.62 34.99
N PRO A 144 -3.83 18.72 35.51
CA PRO A 144 -2.41 18.71 35.14
C PRO A 144 -2.23 18.35 33.66
N TYR A 145 -1.10 18.78 33.09
CA TYR A 145 -0.77 18.46 31.70
C TYR A 145 -0.70 16.95 31.42
N GLY A 146 -0.95 16.60 30.16
CA GLY A 146 -0.87 15.24 29.64
C GLY A 146 -2.17 14.44 29.73
N PHE A 147 -2.05 13.12 29.57
CA PHE A 147 -3.20 12.20 29.51
C PHE A 147 -4.01 12.12 30.80
N LYS A 148 -3.37 12.25 31.97
CA LYS A 148 -4.06 12.09 33.26
C LYS A 148 -5.08 13.21 33.48
N GLY A 149 -4.62 14.47 33.47
CA GLY A 149 -5.54 15.60 33.60
C GLY A 149 -6.48 15.72 32.40
N GLY A 150 -6.05 15.31 31.20
CA GLY A 150 -6.92 15.23 30.04
C GLY A 150 -8.10 14.28 30.23
N SER A 151 -7.88 13.09 30.79
CA SER A 151 -8.97 12.14 31.10
C SER A 151 -9.95 12.74 32.10
N ASP A 152 -9.45 13.26 33.22
CA ASP A 152 -10.29 13.85 34.28
C ASP A 152 -11.11 15.04 33.76
N PHE A 153 -10.48 15.87 32.90
CA PHE A 153 -11.13 17.02 32.27
C PHE A 153 -12.21 16.59 31.27
N LEU A 154 -11.92 15.58 30.44
CA LEU A 154 -12.84 15.07 29.42
C LEU A 154 -14.05 14.38 30.05
N ASP A 155 -13.84 13.56 31.08
CA ASP A 155 -14.91 12.86 31.79
C ASP A 155 -15.93 13.87 32.36
N LYS A 156 -15.44 15.01 32.88
CA LYS A 156 -16.32 16.10 33.34
C LYS A 156 -17.07 16.78 32.20
N ARG A 157 -16.46 16.93 31.02
CA ARG A 157 -17.06 17.60 29.85
C ARG A 157 -18.12 16.73 29.15
N LEU A 158 -17.87 15.43 29.05
CA LEU A 158 -18.77 14.46 28.43
C LEU A 158 -19.80 13.87 29.39
N GLN A 159 -19.76 14.23 30.68
CA GLN A 159 -20.78 13.81 31.64
C GLN A 159 -22.17 14.29 31.21
N VAL A 160 -23.06 13.33 30.94
CA VAL A 160 -24.48 13.56 30.69
C VAL A 160 -25.16 13.92 32.00
N LYS A 161 -25.85 15.05 32.02
CA LYS A 161 -26.61 15.52 33.20
C LYS A 161 -28.05 15.76 32.80
N GLU A 162 -29.00 15.30 33.59
CA GLU A 162 -30.44 15.45 33.33
C GLU A 162 -30.88 16.92 33.20
N ALA A 163 -30.16 17.85 33.84
CA ALA A 163 -30.43 19.28 33.73
C ALA A 163 -29.96 19.93 32.41
N GLN A 164 -29.21 19.21 31.57
CA GLN A 164 -28.77 19.71 30.27
C GLN A 164 -29.91 19.66 29.24
N HIS A 165 -29.86 20.53 28.23
CA HIS A 165 -30.76 20.45 27.08
C HIS A 165 -30.64 19.07 26.39
N GLU A 166 -31.75 18.55 25.86
CA GLU A 166 -31.82 17.21 25.26
C GLU A 166 -30.80 17.02 24.12
N GLU A 167 -30.61 18.05 23.29
CA GLU A 167 -29.58 18.05 22.23
C GLU A 167 -28.16 17.82 22.79
N LEU A 168 -27.82 18.42 23.92
CA LEU A 168 -26.49 18.30 24.54
C LEU A 168 -26.26 16.92 25.16
N GLN A 169 -27.32 16.30 25.69
CA GLN A 169 -27.29 14.92 26.18
C GLN A 169 -27.08 13.96 25.01
N THR A 170 -27.86 14.14 23.95
CA THR A 170 -27.84 13.33 22.72
C THR A 170 -26.46 13.33 22.07
N VAL A 171 -25.81 14.50 21.92
CA VAL A 171 -24.45 14.60 21.36
C VAL A 171 -23.44 13.79 22.19
N ARG A 172 -23.49 13.89 23.53
CA ARG A 172 -22.56 13.18 24.42
C ARG A 172 -22.76 11.67 24.38
N GLU A 173 -24.00 11.21 24.45
CA GLU A 173 -24.35 9.79 24.36
C GLU A 173 -23.86 9.19 23.04
N HIS A 174 -24.05 9.92 21.95
CA HIS A 174 -23.64 9.43 20.66
C HIS A 174 -22.13 9.46 20.43
N ILE A 175 -21.38 10.43 20.97
CA ILE A 175 -19.91 10.39 20.90
C ILE A 175 -19.41 9.07 21.53
N HIS A 176 -19.97 8.68 22.68
CA HIS A 176 -19.65 7.41 23.31
C HIS A 176 -20.07 6.19 22.48
N SER A 177 -21.14 6.27 21.70
CA SER A 177 -21.60 5.18 20.84
C SER A 177 -20.77 5.05 19.56
N CYS A 178 -20.17 6.14 19.07
CA CYS A 178 -19.45 6.15 17.79
C CYS A 178 -18.00 5.63 17.87
N PHE A 179 -17.31 5.84 18.99
CA PHE A 179 -15.88 5.51 19.12
C PHE A 179 -15.64 4.39 20.14
N ASN A 180 -14.75 3.45 19.80
CA ASN A 180 -14.30 2.40 20.74
C ASN A 180 -13.51 2.97 21.91
N LYS A 181 -12.65 3.96 21.64
CA LYS A 181 -11.81 4.62 22.62
C LYS A 181 -11.88 6.13 22.44
N ILE A 182 -12.11 6.83 23.53
CA ILE A 182 -12.05 8.28 23.59
C ILE A 182 -11.00 8.65 24.62
N SER A 183 -10.14 9.60 24.29
CA SER A 183 -9.07 10.07 25.19
C SER A 183 -8.83 11.55 25.01
N CYS A 184 -8.18 12.19 25.98
CA CYS A 184 -7.82 13.59 25.92
C CYS A 184 -6.39 13.80 26.42
N PHE A 185 -5.67 14.73 25.79
CA PHE A 185 -4.34 15.17 26.17
C PHE A 185 -4.31 16.69 26.27
N LEU A 186 -3.90 17.20 27.44
CA LEU A 186 -3.73 18.64 27.68
C LEU A 186 -2.28 19.02 27.41
N LEU A 187 -2.05 19.85 26.39
CA LEU A 187 -0.72 20.29 25.98
C LEU A 187 -0.53 21.76 26.39
N PRO A 188 0.61 22.11 27.02
CA PRO A 188 0.91 23.50 27.39
C PRO A 188 1.12 24.38 26.15
N HIS A 189 1.24 25.68 26.38
CA HIS A 189 1.61 26.63 25.33
C HIS A 189 3.08 26.44 24.93
N PRO A 190 3.44 26.42 23.62
CA PRO A 190 4.81 26.14 23.15
C PRO A 190 5.82 27.25 23.46
N GLY A 191 5.35 28.41 23.92
CA GLY A 191 6.15 29.59 24.23
C GLY A 191 5.89 30.73 23.24
N LEU A 192 6.05 31.97 23.70
CA LEU A 192 5.72 33.16 22.90
C LEU A 192 6.55 33.26 21.62
N LYS A 193 7.82 32.85 21.66
CA LYS A 193 8.69 32.84 20.48
C LYS A 193 8.14 31.96 19.36
N VAL A 194 7.60 30.79 19.69
CA VAL A 194 6.99 29.87 18.72
C VAL A 194 5.73 30.48 18.12
N ALA A 195 4.92 31.17 18.93
CA ALA A 195 3.64 31.72 18.51
C ALA A 195 3.76 33.01 17.68
N THR A 196 4.75 33.87 17.96
CA THR A 196 4.81 35.23 17.39
C THR A 196 5.99 35.50 16.48
N SER A 197 7.03 34.65 16.48
CA SER A 197 8.23 34.90 15.68
C SER A 197 8.06 34.42 14.24
N PRO A 198 8.12 35.31 13.23
CA PRO A 198 8.08 34.90 11.83
C PRO A 198 9.34 34.16 11.37
N ALA A 199 10.44 34.26 12.14
CA ALA A 199 11.71 33.59 11.85
C ALA A 199 11.79 32.18 12.45
N PHE A 200 10.78 31.75 13.21
CA PHE A 200 10.79 30.44 13.85
C PHE A 200 10.69 29.33 12.79
N LYS A 201 11.68 28.42 12.79
CA LYS A 201 11.76 27.29 11.86
C LYS A 201 11.61 25.94 12.55
N GLY A 202 11.03 25.90 13.76
CA GLY A 202 10.84 24.65 14.51
C GLY A 202 12.03 24.22 15.37
N GLN A 203 13.00 25.11 15.60
CA GLN A 203 14.16 24.84 16.45
C GLN A 203 13.72 24.65 17.91
N LEU A 204 14.22 23.61 18.59
CA LEU A 204 13.78 23.26 19.95
C LEU A 204 14.33 24.19 21.04
N CYS A 205 15.39 24.95 20.74
CA CYS A 205 15.95 25.95 21.66
C CYS A 205 14.95 27.06 22.00
N ASP A 206 14.04 27.38 21.06
CA ASP A 206 13.02 28.42 21.23
C ASP A 206 11.68 27.88 21.77
N VAL A 207 11.56 26.57 21.95
CA VAL A 207 10.36 25.89 22.45
C VAL A 207 10.43 25.74 23.98
N ALA A 208 9.34 26.07 24.67
CA ALA A 208 9.22 25.97 26.12
C ALA A 208 9.53 24.55 26.64
N ALA A 209 10.22 24.45 27.77
CA ALA A 209 10.67 23.17 28.33
C ALA A 209 9.50 22.22 28.65
N GLU A 210 8.46 22.72 29.33
CA GLU A 210 7.26 21.94 29.67
C GLU A 210 6.56 21.39 28.41
N PHE A 211 6.56 22.15 27.30
CA PHE A 211 6.02 21.68 26.04
C PHE A 211 6.83 20.53 25.46
N LYS A 212 8.17 20.61 25.52
CA LYS A 212 9.06 19.53 25.08
C LYS A 212 8.85 18.26 25.90
N GLU A 213 8.72 18.38 27.22
CA GLU A 213 8.43 17.24 28.11
C GLU A 213 7.09 16.57 27.79
N GLN A 214 6.04 17.37 27.55
CA GLN A 214 4.74 16.82 27.19
C GLN A 214 4.74 16.19 25.79
N LEU A 215 5.48 16.74 24.82
CA LEU A 215 5.69 16.09 23.52
C LEU A 215 6.43 14.75 23.64
N GLN A 216 7.46 14.69 24.50
CA GLN A 216 8.19 13.45 24.81
C GLN A 216 7.29 12.38 25.44
N SER A 217 6.24 12.79 26.16
CA SER A 217 5.21 11.88 26.68
C SER A 217 4.18 11.49 25.61
N LEU A 218 3.73 12.44 24.79
CA LEU A 218 2.62 12.28 23.85
C LEU A 218 2.99 11.41 22.64
N ILE A 219 4.06 11.76 21.93
CA ILE A 219 4.39 11.17 20.63
C ILE A 219 4.67 9.66 20.74
N PRO A 220 5.51 9.18 21.69
CA PRO A 220 5.70 7.75 21.87
C PRO A 220 4.41 7.03 22.24
N LYS A 221 3.53 7.63 23.07
CA LYS A 221 2.26 6.99 23.43
C LYS A 221 1.33 6.78 22.23
N LEU A 222 1.44 7.60 21.20
CA LEU A 222 0.67 7.48 19.95
C LEU A 222 1.32 6.52 18.94
N LEU A 223 2.66 6.56 18.82
CA LEU A 223 3.38 5.91 17.72
C LEU A 223 4.30 4.75 18.14
N HIS A 224 4.30 4.38 19.42
CA HIS A 224 5.02 3.19 19.87
C HIS A 224 4.50 1.95 19.12
N PRO A 225 5.37 1.06 18.61
CA PRO A 225 4.98 -0.10 17.80
C PRO A 225 3.80 -0.89 18.38
N ASP A 226 3.86 -1.22 19.67
CA ASP A 226 2.82 -2.02 20.35
C ASP A 226 1.51 -1.27 20.62
N ARG A 227 1.45 0.04 20.34
CA ARG A 227 0.25 0.88 20.52
C ARG A 227 -0.40 1.28 19.21
N LEU A 228 0.23 0.96 18.08
CA LEU A 228 -0.32 1.25 16.75
C LEU A 228 -1.56 0.39 16.52
N ALA A 229 -2.72 1.04 16.48
CA ALA A 229 -3.99 0.42 16.12
C ALA A 229 -4.10 0.32 14.60
N GLU A 230 -4.16 -0.90 14.06
CA GLU A 230 -4.52 -1.11 12.66
C GLU A 230 -5.92 -0.60 12.39
N LYS A 231 -6.14 -0.04 11.20
CA LYS A 231 -7.49 0.39 10.80
C LYS A 231 -8.41 -0.81 10.72
N GLU A 232 -9.55 -0.73 11.38
CA GLU A 232 -10.61 -1.73 11.30
C GLU A 232 -11.90 -1.10 10.78
N ILE A 233 -12.57 -1.82 9.87
CA ILE A 233 -13.89 -1.50 9.36
C ILE A 233 -14.70 -2.80 9.35
N ASN A 234 -15.87 -2.80 9.98
CA ASN A 234 -16.67 -4.01 10.22
C ASN A 234 -15.95 -5.10 11.04
N GLY A 235 -15.02 -4.72 11.91
CA GLY A 235 -14.17 -5.67 12.65
C GLY A 235 -13.17 -6.45 11.78
N ASN A 236 -12.97 -6.05 10.51
CA ASN A 236 -11.88 -6.55 9.69
C ASN A 236 -10.74 -5.53 9.63
N LYS A 237 -9.50 -6.01 9.72
CA LYS A 237 -8.31 -5.19 9.50
C LYS A 237 -8.23 -4.76 8.03
N VAL A 238 -7.91 -3.49 7.82
CA VAL A 238 -7.84 -2.85 6.50
C VAL A 238 -6.39 -2.74 6.06
N THR A 239 -6.07 -3.25 4.88
CA THR A 239 -4.75 -3.12 4.25
C THR A 239 -4.63 -1.76 3.54
N CYS A 240 -3.42 -1.32 3.18
CA CYS A 240 -3.25 -0.07 2.41
C CYS A 240 -4.03 -0.07 1.09
N ARG A 241 -4.11 -1.22 0.42
CA ARG A 241 -4.91 -1.38 -0.81
C ARG A 241 -6.41 -1.27 -0.52
N GLY A 242 -6.88 -1.90 0.56
CA GLY A 242 -8.27 -1.76 1.00
C GLY A 242 -8.63 -0.32 1.36
N LEU A 243 -7.73 0.39 2.07
CA LEU A 243 -7.92 1.78 2.47
C LEU A 243 -8.14 2.71 1.26
N LEU A 244 -7.44 2.46 0.15
CA LEU A 244 -7.64 3.20 -1.10
C LEU A 244 -9.06 3.04 -1.66
N GLU A 245 -9.64 1.84 -1.60
CA GLU A 245 -11.01 1.59 -2.07
C GLU A 245 -12.04 2.31 -1.19
N PHE A 246 -11.82 2.36 0.14
CA PHE A 246 -12.63 3.18 1.05
C PHE A 246 -12.55 4.67 0.70
N PHE A 247 -11.34 5.20 0.45
CA PHE A 247 -11.18 6.60 0.03
C PHE A 247 -11.98 6.93 -1.24
N LYS A 248 -11.89 6.08 -2.27
CA LYS A 248 -12.61 6.27 -3.54
C LYS A 248 -14.13 6.21 -3.35
N ALA A 249 -14.62 5.26 -2.56
CA ALA A 249 -16.05 5.14 -2.31
C ALA A 249 -16.57 6.34 -1.52
N TYR A 250 -15.88 6.74 -0.45
CA TYR A 250 -16.32 7.87 0.37
C TYR A 250 -16.28 9.19 -0.41
N ILE A 251 -15.21 9.50 -1.14
CA ILE A 251 -15.15 10.78 -1.87
C ILE A 251 -16.28 10.90 -2.90
N LYS A 252 -16.67 9.80 -3.55
CA LYS A 252 -17.77 9.78 -4.53
C LYS A 252 -19.11 10.18 -3.92
N ILE A 253 -19.33 9.83 -2.65
CA ILE A 253 -20.55 10.21 -1.92
C ILE A 253 -20.56 11.71 -1.61
N TYR A 254 -19.39 12.25 -1.22
CA TYR A 254 -19.25 13.67 -0.83
C TYR A 254 -19.09 14.62 -2.02
N GLN A 255 -19.01 14.11 -3.26
CA GLN A 255 -19.00 14.91 -4.47
C GLN A 255 -20.36 15.55 -4.81
N GLY A 256 -21.45 15.12 -4.15
CA GLY A 256 -22.79 15.69 -4.33
C GLY A 256 -22.92 17.14 -3.86
N GLU A 257 -24.05 17.78 -4.18
CA GLU A 257 -24.35 19.14 -3.72
C GLU A 257 -24.68 19.18 -2.22
N ASP A 258 -25.32 18.14 -1.70
CA ASP A 258 -25.72 18.02 -0.29
C ASP A 258 -24.78 17.13 0.52
N LEU A 259 -24.74 17.35 1.84
CA LEU A 259 -24.13 16.39 2.76
C LEU A 259 -24.85 15.05 2.65
N PRO A 260 -24.12 13.94 2.51
CA PRO A 260 -24.75 12.67 2.25
C PRO A 260 -25.54 12.18 3.44
N GLN A 261 -26.67 11.55 3.14
CA GLN A 261 -27.46 10.90 4.17
C GLN A 261 -26.66 9.75 4.82
N PRO A 262 -26.77 9.56 6.14
CA PRO A 262 -26.11 8.47 6.87
C PRO A 262 -26.29 7.08 6.25
N LYS A 263 -27.46 6.78 5.69
CA LYS A 263 -27.73 5.51 4.99
C LYS A 263 -26.85 5.32 3.75
N THR A 264 -26.63 6.38 2.97
CA THR A 264 -25.76 6.36 1.79
C THR A 264 -24.31 6.12 2.18
N MET A 265 -23.86 6.71 3.30
CA MET A 265 -22.53 6.46 3.84
C MET A 265 -22.32 4.99 4.24
N LEU A 266 -23.34 4.37 4.85
CA LEU A 266 -23.28 2.96 5.24
C LEU A 266 -23.25 2.05 4.01
N MET A 267 -24.10 2.30 3.01
CA MET A 267 -24.09 1.56 1.74
C MET A 267 -22.74 1.63 1.03
N ALA A 268 -22.11 2.80 0.99
CA ALA A 268 -20.80 2.92 0.37
C ALA A 268 -19.69 2.28 1.19
N THR A 269 -19.82 2.23 2.51
CA THR A 269 -18.92 1.43 3.37
C THR A 269 -19.03 -0.04 3.01
N ALA A 270 -20.25 -0.53 2.75
CA ALA A 270 -20.48 -1.90 2.30
C ALA A 270 -19.89 -2.16 0.91
N GLU A 271 -20.11 -1.26 -0.06
CA GLU A 271 -19.51 -1.33 -1.39
C GLU A 271 -17.98 -1.37 -1.32
N ALA A 272 -17.36 -0.44 -0.60
CA ALA A 272 -15.91 -0.38 -0.44
C ALA A 272 -15.34 -1.62 0.24
N ASN A 273 -16.03 -2.15 1.25
CA ASN A 273 -15.61 -3.36 1.94
C ASN A 273 -15.64 -4.59 1.01
N ASN A 274 -16.66 -4.71 0.16
CA ASN A 274 -16.74 -5.76 -0.86
C ASN A 274 -15.64 -5.59 -1.92
N LEU A 275 -15.43 -4.36 -2.43
CA LEU A 275 -14.37 -4.06 -3.40
C LEU A 275 -12.97 -4.35 -2.85
N ALA A 276 -12.71 -4.02 -1.58
CA ALA A 276 -11.45 -4.34 -0.90
C ALA A 276 -11.24 -5.86 -0.80
N ALA A 277 -12.30 -6.63 -0.55
CA ALA A 277 -12.25 -8.09 -0.53
C ALA A 277 -11.96 -8.67 -1.94
N VAL A 278 -12.63 -8.16 -2.98
CA VAL A 278 -12.34 -8.52 -4.39
C VAL A 278 -10.88 -8.23 -4.73
N ALA A 279 -10.39 -7.02 -4.43
CA ALA A 279 -9.02 -6.62 -4.71
C ALA A 279 -7.98 -7.50 -3.99
N THR A 280 -8.27 -7.92 -2.76
CA THR A 280 -7.40 -8.82 -1.98
C THR A 280 -7.37 -10.23 -2.57
N ALA A 281 -8.53 -10.81 -2.88
CA ALA A 281 -8.62 -12.14 -3.49
C ALA A 281 -7.95 -12.17 -4.88
N LYS A 282 -8.14 -11.12 -5.68
CA LYS A 282 -7.50 -10.94 -6.98
C LYS A 282 -5.98 -10.90 -6.87
N ASP A 283 -5.45 -10.14 -5.91
CA ASP A 283 -4.01 -10.01 -5.67
C ASP A 283 -3.38 -11.34 -5.25
N GLN A 284 -4.06 -12.11 -4.40
CA GLN A 284 -3.63 -13.44 -4.00
C GLN A 284 -3.53 -14.38 -5.21
N TYR A 285 -4.57 -14.43 -6.05
CA TYR A 285 -4.57 -15.22 -7.27
C TYR A 285 -3.43 -14.81 -8.21
N TYR A 286 -3.27 -13.50 -8.46
CA TYR A 286 -2.21 -12.98 -9.32
C TYR A 286 -0.82 -13.38 -8.82
N LYS A 287 -0.52 -13.19 -7.54
CA LYS A 287 0.77 -13.57 -6.93
C LYS A 287 1.05 -15.07 -7.03
N ASN A 288 0.03 -15.89 -6.85
CA ASN A 288 0.16 -17.35 -6.93
C ASN A 288 0.40 -17.82 -8.37
N MET A 289 -0.31 -17.24 -9.34
CA MET A 289 -0.11 -17.52 -10.76
C MET A 289 1.25 -17.02 -11.28
N GLU A 290 1.67 -15.81 -10.89
CA GLU A 290 2.97 -15.25 -11.28
C GLU A 290 4.13 -16.14 -10.80
N LYS A 291 4.02 -16.73 -9.60
CA LYS A 291 5.01 -17.71 -9.10
C LYS A 291 5.07 -19.02 -9.89
N MET A 292 4.05 -19.33 -10.69
CA MET A 292 3.99 -20.54 -11.50
C MET A 292 4.39 -20.29 -12.96
N CYS A 293 3.91 -19.20 -13.55
CA CYS A 293 4.07 -18.91 -14.98
C CYS A 293 4.58 -17.49 -15.30
N GLY A 294 5.09 -16.75 -14.31
CA GLY A 294 5.64 -15.41 -14.47
C GLY A 294 6.82 -15.33 -15.45
N GLY A 295 7.16 -14.13 -15.92
CA GLY A 295 8.03 -13.91 -17.10
C GLY A 295 9.34 -14.71 -17.11
N ASP A 296 10.01 -14.81 -15.97
CA ASP A 296 11.32 -15.46 -15.81
C ASP A 296 11.24 -16.99 -15.66
N LEU A 297 10.04 -17.55 -15.54
CA LEU A 297 9.81 -18.98 -15.36
C LEU A 297 9.65 -19.73 -16.70
N PRO A 298 10.09 -20.99 -16.78
CA PRO A 298 9.98 -21.79 -17.99
C PRO A 298 8.51 -22.06 -18.37
N TYR A 299 8.31 -22.49 -19.61
CA TYR A 299 7.00 -22.91 -20.10
C TYR A 299 6.41 -24.02 -19.23
N VAL A 300 5.14 -23.88 -18.87
CA VAL A 300 4.35 -24.88 -18.14
C VAL A 300 3.36 -25.55 -19.09
N ALA A 301 3.22 -26.88 -19.00
CA ALA A 301 2.26 -27.60 -19.83
C ALA A 301 0.81 -27.16 -19.54
N PRO A 302 -0.09 -27.07 -20.55
CA PRO A 302 -1.41 -26.47 -20.36
C PRO A 302 -2.27 -27.20 -19.33
N GLN A 303 -2.19 -28.53 -19.27
CA GLN A 303 -2.92 -29.34 -18.27
C GLN A 303 -2.47 -29.01 -16.84
N SER A 304 -1.16 -28.94 -16.61
CA SER A 304 -0.64 -28.61 -15.27
C SER A 304 -0.92 -27.16 -14.90
N LEU A 305 -0.96 -26.25 -15.88
CA LEU A 305 -1.29 -24.85 -15.65
C LEU A 305 -2.77 -24.68 -15.30
N GLU A 306 -3.67 -25.38 -16.00
CA GLU A 306 -5.11 -25.41 -15.72
C GLU A 306 -5.41 -25.98 -14.33
N GLU A 307 -4.78 -27.09 -13.94
CA GLU A 307 -4.93 -27.66 -12.59
C GLU A 307 -4.56 -26.66 -11.49
N LYS A 308 -3.48 -25.88 -11.72
CA LYS A 308 -3.03 -24.84 -10.79
C LYS A 308 -3.94 -23.62 -10.79
N HIS A 309 -4.43 -23.22 -11.96
CA HIS A 309 -5.45 -22.19 -12.10
C HIS A 309 -6.69 -22.54 -11.27
N GLN A 310 -7.27 -23.73 -11.46
CA GLN A 310 -8.46 -24.15 -10.71
C GLN A 310 -8.24 -24.18 -9.20
N PHE A 311 -7.04 -24.60 -8.76
CA PHE A 311 -6.68 -24.58 -7.35
C PHE A 311 -6.65 -23.15 -6.79
N PHE A 312 -5.90 -22.23 -7.42
CA PHE A 312 -5.79 -20.85 -6.96
C PHE A 312 -7.08 -20.05 -7.13
N TYR A 313 -7.88 -20.38 -8.14
CA TYR A 313 -9.20 -19.81 -8.36
C TYR A 313 -10.13 -20.11 -7.18
N ARG A 314 -10.21 -21.38 -6.77
CA ARG A 314 -10.99 -21.79 -5.58
C ARG A 314 -10.47 -21.15 -4.30
N GLU A 315 -9.15 -21.05 -4.16
CA GLU A 315 -8.51 -20.40 -3.01
C GLU A 315 -8.88 -18.92 -2.92
N ALA A 316 -8.88 -18.20 -4.06
CA ALA A 316 -9.28 -16.81 -4.15
C ALA A 316 -10.78 -16.61 -3.82
N LEU A 317 -11.66 -17.48 -4.35
CA LEU A 317 -13.09 -17.45 -4.01
C LEU A 317 -13.34 -17.77 -2.54
N HIS A 318 -12.57 -18.71 -1.96
CA HIS A 318 -12.64 -18.98 -0.53
C HIS A 318 -12.15 -17.79 0.31
N CYS A 319 -11.07 -17.12 -0.11
CA CYS A 319 -10.60 -15.89 0.53
C CYS A 319 -11.69 -14.80 0.52
N PHE A 320 -12.34 -14.61 -0.62
CA PHE A 320 -13.45 -13.65 -0.74
C PHE A 320 -14.63 -14.03 0.16
N SER A 321 -15.10 -15.29 0.11
CA SER A 321 -16.28 -15.73 0.87
C SER A 321 -16.06 -15.72 2.38
N SER A 322 -14.86 -16.11 2.85
CA SER A 322 -14.49 -16.14 4.28
C SER A 322 -14.29 -14.74 4.90
N THR A 323 -14.07 -13.70 4.08
CA THR A 323 -13.97 -12.32 4.57
C THR A 323 -15.35 -11.84 5.04
N LYS A 324 -15.44 -11.24 6.24
CA LYS A 324 -16.71 -10.67 6.73
C LYS A 324 -17.09 -9.46 5.86
N LYS A 325 -18.29 -9.48 5.28
CA LYS A 325 -18.77 -8.44 4.35
C LYS A 325 -20.07 -7.81 4.85
N MET A 326 -20.30 -6.55 4.51
CA MET A 326 -21.57 -5.83 4.77
C MET A 326 -22.53 -5.94 3.57
N GLY A 327 -23.82 -5.67 3.78
CA GLY A 327 -24.81 -5.51 2.70
C GLY A 327 -25.67 -6.74 2.39
N GLY A 328 -25.49 -7.84 3.12
CA GLY A 328 -26.27 -9.08 2.91
C GLY A 328 -25.78 -9.93 1.73
N GLN A 329 -26.36 -11.12 1.57
CA GLN A 329 -25.88 -12.13 0.61
C GLN A 329 -26.06 -11.68 -0.85
N GLU A 330 -27.23 -11.18 -1.23
CA GLU A 330 -27.51 -10.72 -2.60
C GLU A 330 -26.56 -9.61 -3.07
N PHE A 331 -26.14 -8.73 -2.16
CA PHE A 331 -25.17 -7.68 -2.46
C PHE A 331 -23.78 -8.29 -2.67
N CYS A 332 -23.36 -9.21 -1.79
CA CYS A 332 -22.09 -9.92 -1.91
C CYS A 332 -21.99 -10.75 -3.21
N ASP A 333 -23.09 -11.37 -3.64
CA ASP A 333 -23.13 -12.24 -4.83
C ASP A 333 -22.76 -11.46 -6.12
N ARG A 334 -23.11 -10.17 -6.20
CA ARG A 334 -22.72 -9.30 -7.34
C ARG A 334 -21.21 -9.12 -7.43
N TYR A 335 -20.55 -8.86 -6.30
CA TYR A 335 -19.09 -8.69 -6.25
C TYR A 335 -18.35 -10.02 -6.40
N GLN A 336 -18.96 -11.13 -5.97
CA GLN A 336 -18.43 -12.45 -6.26
C GLN A 336 -18.43 -12.72 -7.78
N ALA A 337 -19.55 -12.46 -8.47
CA ALA A 337 -19.63 -12.61 -9.93
C ALA A 337 -18.62 -11.71 -10.65
N GLN A 338 -18.41 -10.48 -10.17
CA GLN A 338 -17.35 -9.60 -10.67
C GLN A 338 -15.97 -10.20 -10.48
N LEU A 339 -15.65 -10.72 -9.28
CA LEU A 339 -14.37 -11.37 -9.00
C LEU A 339 -14.15 -12.56 -9.94
N GLU A 340 -15.14 -13.44 -10.10
CA GLU A 340 -15.08 -14.61 -11.00
C GLU A 340 -14.73 -14.18 -12.43
N SER A 341 -15.42 -13.18 -12.98
CA SER A 341 -15.14 -12.61 -14.30
C SER A 341 -13.71 -12.04 -14.40
N GLU A 342 -13.25 -11.28 -13.40
CA GLU A 342 -11.89 -10.71 -13.42
C GLU A 342 -10.79 -11.78 -13.29
N LEU A 343 -11.06 -12.89 -12.57
CA LEU A 343 -10.14 -14.02 -12.46
C LEU A 343 -10.03 -14.78 -13.79
N GLU A 344 -11.14 -14.93 -14.52
CA GLU A 344 -11.17 -15.53 -15.87
C GLU A 344 -10.39 -14.68 -16.89
N GLU A 345 -10.56 -13.35 -16.88
CA GLU A 345 -9.78 -12.46 -17.75
C GLU A 345 -8.27 -12.56 -17.48
N MET A 346 -7.87 -12.62 -16.21
CA MET A 346 -6.46 -12.82 -15.86
C MET A 346 -5.95 -14.20 -16.29
N TRP A 347 -6.79 -15.23 -16.20
CA TRP A 347 -6.45 -16.57 -16.67
C TRP A 347 -6.16 -16.60 -18.17
N GLU A 348 -6.97 -15.94 -18.99
CA GLU A 348 -6.70 -15.81 -20.42
C GLU A 348 -5.36 -15.13 -20.70
N SER A 349 -5.05 -14.08 -19.93
CA SER A 349 -3.77 -13.36 -20.03
C SER A 349 -2.58 -14.26 -19.70
N PHE A 350 -2.64 -15.00 -18.58
CA PHE A 350 -1.60 -15.96 -18.19
C PHE A 350 -1.43 -17.10 -19.19
N THR A 351 -2.53 -17.59 -19.78
CA THR A 351 -2.49 -18.62 -20.81
C THR A 351 -1.76 -18.14 -22.05
N LYS A 352 -2.15 -16.97 -22.59
CA LYS A 352 -1.48 -16.34 -23.75
C LYS A 352 0.00 -16.08 -23.47
N HIS A 353 0.32 -15.59 -22.26
CA HIS A 353 1.69 -15.34 -21.84
C HIS A 353 2.52 -16.64 -21.81
N ASN A 354 1.99 -17.71 -21.24
CA ASN A 354 2.67 -19.00 -21.19
C ASN A 354 2.84 -19.62 -22.59
N GLU A 355 1.83 -19.56 -23.46
CA GLU A 355 1.94 -20.05 -24.84
C GLU A 355 3.03 -19.35 -25.64
N SER A 356 3.21 -18.04 -25.43
CA SER A 356 4.28 -17.28 -26.09
C SER A 356 5.67 -17.84 -25.81
N LYS A 357 5.91 -18.38 -24.60
CA LYS A 357 7.19 -18.99 -24.20
C LYS A 357 7.48 -20.27 -24.99
N ASN A 358 6.45 -21.07 -25.29
CA ASN A 358 6.60 -22.26 -26.10
C ASN A 358 7.01 -21.89 -27.54
N LEU A 359 6.39 -20.86 -28.13
CA LEU A 359 6.73 -20.41 -29.49
C LEU A 359 8.19 -19.95 -29.59
N PHE A 360 8.68 -19.15 -28.64
CA PHE A 360 10.10 -18.74 -28.64
C PHE A 360 11.05 -19.92 -28.48
N SER A 361 10.73 -20.90 -27.63
CA SER A 361 11.53 -22.12 -27.50
C SER A 361 11.49 -22.98 -28.77
N ALA A 362 10.35 -23.02 -29.47
CA ALA A 362 10.15 -23.82 -30.67
C ALA A 362 10.93 -23.28 -31.88
N PHE A 363 11.19 -21.97 -31.96
CA PHE A 363 12.00 -21.39 -33.05
C PHE A 363 13.50 -21.31 -32.74
N ARG A 364 13.89 -21.33 -31.45
CA ARG A 364 15.30 -21.23 -31.04
C ARG A 364 16.15 -22.39 -31.55
N THR A 365 15.74 -23.63 -31.32
CA THR A 365 16.54 -24.81 -31.69
C THR A 365 16.73 -24.95 -33.21
N PRO A 366 15.69 -24.79 -34.06
CA PRO A 366 15.87 -24.78 -35.51
C PRO A 366 16.81 -23.68 -36.00
N ALA A 367 16.70 -22.47 -35.44
CA ALA A 367 17.55 -21.35 -35.83
C ALA A 367 19.03 -21.62 -35.49
N VAL A 368 19.32 -22.15 -34.30
CA VAL A 368 20.70 -22.50 -33.89
C VAL A 368 21.27 -23.61 -34.77
N LEU A 369 20.51 -24.68 -35.01
CA LEU A 369 20.94 -25.79 -35.86
C LEU A 369 21.16 -25.32 -37.32
N PHE A 370 20.31 -24.45 -37.85
CA PHE A 370 20.44 -23.89 -39.19
C PHE A 370 21.69 -23.02 -39.33
N VAL A 371 21.95 -22.12 -38.38
CA VAL A 371 23.17 -21.30 -38.38
C VAL A 371 24.42 -22.17 -38.27
N LEU A 372 24.40 -23.21 -37.44
CA LEU A 372 25.51 -24.16 -37.30
C LEU A 372 25.78 -24.93 -38.60
N VAL A 373 24.74 -25.35 -39.31
CA VAL A 373 24.83 -25.97 -40.65
C VAL A 373 25.51 -25.02 -41.64
N CYS A 374 25.06 -23.77 -41.71
CA CYS A 374 25.68 -22.77 -42.59
C CYS A 374 27.16 -22.54 -42.25
N PHE A 375 27.48 -22.43 -40.96
CA PHE A 375 28.86 -22.23 -40.51
C PHE A 375 29.77 -23.40 -40.87
N LEU A 376 29.37 -24.65 -40.58
CA LEU A 376 30.15 -25.84 -40.89
C LEU A 376 30.36 -26.01 -42.40
N TYR A 377 29.35 -25.70 -43.22
CA TYR A 377 29.46 -25.74 -44.67
C TYR A 377 30.50 -24.75 -45.21
N VAL A 378 30.45 -23.50 -44.75
CA VAL A 378 31.43 -22.47 -45.14
C VAL A 378 32.83 -22.84 -44.66
N LEU A 379 32.96 -23.31 -43.42
CA LEU A 379 34.25 -23.71 -42.85
C LEU A 379 34.87 -24.88 -43.61
N SER A 380 34.06 -25.89 -43.98
CA SER A 380 34.51 -27.01 -44.81
C SER A 380 35.04 -26.53 -46.17
N GLY A 381 34.31 -25.62 -46.83
CA GLY A 381 34.73 -25.03 -48.11
C GLY A 381 36.07 -24.29 -48.02
N VAL A 382 36.30 -23.52 -46.95
CA VAL A 382 37.58 -22.80 -46.72
C VAL A 382 38.72 -23.78 -46.43
N LEU A 383 38.49 -24.81 -45.62
CA LEU A 383 39.49 -25.84 -45.31
C LEU A 383 39.88 -26.65 -46.55
N LEU A 384 38.91 -26.95 -47.42
CA LEU A 384 39.17 -27.63 -48.69
C LEU A 384 39.98 -26.74 -49.65
N PHE A 385 39.66 -25.44 -49.71
CA PHE A 385 40.40 -24.47 -50.51
C PHE A 385 41.86 -24.30 -50.06
N THR A 386 42.12 -24.38 -48.75
CA THR A 386 43.46 -24.29 -48.16
C THR A 386 44.26 -25.60 -48.22
N GLY A 387 43.68 -26.69 -48.76
CA GLY A 387 44.34 -27.99 -48.91
C GLY A 387 44.31 -28.87 -47.66
N LEU A 388 43.53 -28.51 -46.63
CA LEU A 388 43.39 -29.26 -45.38
C LEU A 388 42.24 -30.29 -45.47
N SER A 389 42.38 -31.24 -46.39
CA SER A 389 41.31 -32.19 -46.76
C SER A 389 40.83 -33.07 -45.60
N THR A 390 41.70 -33.41 -44.64
CA THR A 390 41.34 -34.21 -43.45
C THR A 390 40.42 -33.44 -42.50
N PHE A 391 40.66 -32.14 -42.31
CA PHE A 391 39.83 -31.28 -41.46
C PHE A 391 38.51 -30.92 -42.12
N ALA A 392 38.49 -30.76 -43.45
CA ALA A 392 37.26 -30.59 -44.23
C ALA A 392 36.33 -31.81 -44.08
N LEU A 393 36.88 -33.03 -44.19
CA LEU A 393 36.11 -34.28 -44.01
C LEU A 393 35.46 -34.37 -42.62
N VAL A 394 36.17 -33.96 -41.56
CA VAL A 394 35.62 -33.93 -40.20
C VAL A 394 34.46 -32.93 -40.10
N CYS A 395 34.56 -31.76 -40.77
CA CYS A 395 33.48 -30.77 -40.81
C CYS A 395 32.26 -31.31 -41.57
N ASP A 396 32.46 -32.00 -42.68
CA ASP A 396 31.38 -32.60 -43.48
C ASP A 396 30.66 -33.74 -42.75
N CYS A 397 31.40 -34.60 -42.03
CA CYS A 397 30.81 -35.61 -41.16
C CYS A 397 29.99 -34.96 -40.04
N SER A 398 30.53 -33.91 -39.42
CA SER A 398 29.85 -33.16 -38.36
C SER A 398 28.58 -32.48 -38.87
N LEU A 399 28.62 -31.91 -40.08
CA LEU A 399 27.47 -31.34 -40.78
C LEU A 399 26.37 -32.38 -40.99
N GLY A 400 26.73 -33.59 -41.43
CA GLY A 400 25.80 -34.71 -41.59
C GLY A 400 25.08 -35.09 -40.29
N VAL A 401 25.80 -35.08 -39.15
CA VAL A 401 25.20 -35.33 -37.83
C VAL A 401 24.21 -34.23 -37.46
N VAL A 402 24.57 -32.95 -37.60
CA VAL A 402 23.69 -31.81 -37.27
C VAL A 402 22.44 -31.80 -38.15
N MET A 403 22.56 -32.10 -39.45
CA MET A 403 21.45 -32.28 -40.38
C MET A 403 20.49 -33.39 -39.93
N MET A 404 21.02 -34.55 -39.54
CA MET A 404 20.20 -35.64 -39.01
C MET A 404 19.53 -35.25 -37.71
N SER A 405 20.20 -34.54 -36.80
CA SER A 405 19.60 -34.01 -35.58
C SER A 405 18.46 -33.03 -35.88
N MET A 406 18.58 -32.18 -36.90
CA MET A 406 17.53 -31.26 -37.33
C MET A 406 16.30 -31.99 -37.87
N LEU A 407 16.50 -33.02 -38.72
CA LEU A 407 15.41 -33.84 -39.25
C LEU A 407 14.72 -34.66 -38.14
N ILE A 408 15.49 -35.24 -37.22
CA ILE A 408 14.98 -35.96 -36.05
C ILE A 408 14.17 -35.00 -35.16
N TRP A 409 14.67 -33.79 -34.91
CA TRP A 409 13.96 -32.78 -34.13
C TRP A 409 12.64 -32.36 -34.80
N ALA A 410 12.65 -32.11 -36.11
CA ALA A 410 11.44 -31.77 -36.88
C ALA A 410 10.41 -32.92 -36.87
N PHE A 411 10.87 -34.15 -37.02
CA PHE A 411 10.01 -35.34 -36.95
C PHE A 411 9.43 -35.56 -35.55
N ILE A 412 10.20 -35.36 -34.48
CA ILE A 412 9.74 -35.48 -33.09
C ILE A 412 8.68 -34.42 -32.79
N ARG A 413 8.87 -33.18 -33.27
CA ARG A 413 7.88 -32.11 -33.10
C ARG A 413 6.61 -32.34 -33.91
N TYR A 414 6.71 -32.90 -35.13
CA TYR A 414 5.56 -33.23 -35.96
C TYR A 414 4.78 -34.46 -35.45
N SER A 415 5.49 -35.51 -35.01
CA SER A 415 4.87 -36.78 -34.58
C SER A 415 4.49 -36.83 -33.11
N GLY A 416 5.05 -35.95 -32.27
CA GLY A 416 4.80 -35.89 -30.82
C GLY A 416 5.38 -37.06 -30.01
N ARG A 417 6.07 -38.02 -30.64
CA ARG A 417 6.71 -39.18 -29.99
C ARG A 417 8.18 -38.88 -29.65
N TYR A 418 8.71 -39.49 -28.59
CA TYR A 418 10.12 -39.35 -28.15
C TYR A 418 10.54 -37.94 -27.69
N ARG A 419 9.71 -37.31 -26.85
CA ARG A 419 9.96 -35.96 -26.28
C ARG A 419 11.30 -35.84 -25.53
N THR A 420 11.81 -36.91 -24.93
CA THR A 420 13.11 -36.93 -24.24
C THR A 420 14.29 -36.68 -25.16
N VAL A 421 14.25 -37.22 -26.38
CA VAL A 421 15.28 -37.01 -27.41
C VAL A 421 15.21 -35.58 -27.95
N GLY A 422 14.01 -35.04 -28.13
CA GLY A 422 13.81 -33.62 -28.49
C GLY A 422 14.40 -32.67 -27.44
N GLY A 423 14.16 -32.94 -26.15
CA GLY A 423 14.72 -32.16 -25.04
C GLY A 423 16.25 -32.21 -24.97
N ALA A 424 16.88 -33.35 -25.29
CA ALA A 424 18.33 -33.46 -25.35
C ALA A 424 18.93 -32.61 -26.49
N ILE A 425 18.26 -32.57 -27.65
CA ILE A 425 18.68 -31.71 -28.77
C ILE A 425 18.50 -30.22 -28.42
N ASP A 426 17.40 -29.87 -27.74
CA ASP A 426 17.16 -28.50 -27.27
C ASP A 426 18.23 -28.04 -26.25
N GLN A 427 18.63 -28.92 -25.32
CA GLN A 427 19.73 -28.63 -24.38
C GLN A 427 21.07 -28.45 -25.10
N ALA A 428 21.41 -29.33 -26.05
CA ALA A 428 22.66 -29.22 -26.82
C ALA A 428 22.71 -27.91 -27.63
N ALA A 429 21.62 -27.53 -28.29
CA ALA A 429 21.51 -26.26 -28.99
C ALA A 429 21.61 -25.05 -28.04
N GLY A 430 21.05 -25.17 -26.83
CA GLY A 430 21.20 -24.17 -25.77
C GLY A 430 22.66 -23.91 -25.40
N VAL A 431 23.45 -24.97 -25.17
CA VAL A 431 24.88 -24.89 -24.84
C VAL A 431 25.68 -24.26 -25.97
N VAL A 432 25.42 -24.65 -27.23
CA VAL A 432 26.11 -24.07 -28.40
C VAL A 432 25.86 -22.56 -28.50
N LEU A 433 24.62 -22.13 -28.31
CA LEU A 433 24.26 -20.71 -28.35
C LEU A 433 24.88 -19.92 -27.20
N GLU A 434 24.92 -20.49 -25.99
CA GLU A 434 25.57 -19.86 -24.83
C GLU A 434 27.07 -19.69 -25.06
N GLN A 435 27.76 -20.73 -25.56
CA GLN A 435 29.19 -20.65 -25.90
C GLN A 435 29.46 -19.61 -27.00
N ALA A 436 28.64 -19.58 -28.06
CA ALA A 436 28.78 -18.59 -29.12
C ALA A 436 28.58 -17.16 -28.59
N THR A 437 27.61 -16.96 -27.69
CA THR A 437 27.30 -15.65 -27.09
C THR A 437 28.43 -15.19 -26.16
N VAL A 438 29.00 -16.10 -25.37
CA VAL A 438 30.18 -15.82 -24.53
C VAL A 438 31.39 -15.44 -25.38
N VAL A 439 31.64 -16.13 -26.49
CA VAL A 439 32.74 -15.81 -27.42
C VAL A 439 32.53 -14.46 -28.12
N LEU A 440 31.30 -14.17 -28.56
CA LEU A 440 30.93 -12.88 -29.15
C LEU A 440 31.04 -11.71 -28.16
N ASN A 441 30.62 -11.91 -26.91
CA ASN A 441 30.75 -10.89 -25.87
C ASN A 441 32.22 -10.68 -25.47
N LYS A 442 33.02 -11.75 -25.46
CA LYS A 442 34.46 -11.66 -25.24
C LYS A 442 35.19 -10.95 -26.38
N SER A 443 34.74 -11.06 -27.62
CA SER A 443 35.31 -10.29 -28.75
C SER A 443 34.87 -8.82 -28.76
N ARG A 444 33.64 -8.52 -28.31
CA ARG A 444 33.13 -7.14 -28.13
C ARG A 444 33.70 -6.41 -26.91
N GLY A 445 34.13 -7.12 -25.88
CA GLY A 445 34.69 -6.55 -24.64
C GLY A 445 36.15 -6.07 -24.73
N THR A 446 36.82 -6.22 -25.88
CA THR A 446 38.26 -5.94 -26.05
C THR A 446 38.60 -4.70 -26.89
N SER A 447 37.65 -3.79 -27.14
CA SER A 447 37.89 -2.64 -28.03
C SER A 447 37.63 -1.23 -27.45
N THR A 448 37.61 -1.03 -26.13
CA THR A 448 37.63 0.33 -25.53
C THR A 448 38.25 0.36 -24.12
N SER A 449 39.53 0.04 -23.99
CA SER A 449 40.40 0.63 -22.95
C SER A 449 41.86 0.29 -23.26
N ASP A 450 42.54 1.21 -23.94
CA ASP A 450 43.98 1.48 -23.85
C ASP A 450 44.50 2.03 -25.17
N GLN A 451 44.50 3.37 -25.28
CA GLN A 451 45.57 4.21 -25.84
C GLN A 451 45.04 5.59 -26.23
N LYS A 452 45.23 6.57 -25.33
CA LYS A 452 45.92 7.83 -25.65
C LYS A 452 46.07 8.70 -24.38
N LYS A 453 47.13 8.40 -23.63
CA LYS A 453 47.97 9.42 -23.00
C LYS A 453 49.28 9.46 -23.79
N SER A 454 49.83 10.66 -23.94
CA SER A 454 51.19 10.98 -24.41
C SER A 454 51.46 10.97 -25.91
N SER A 455 51.09 12.06 -26.59
CA SER A 455 52.05 13.01 -27.19
C SER A 455 51.37 14.36 -27.33
#